data_AF-A0A8J9UY74-F1
#
_entry.id   AF-A0A8J9UY74-F1
#
_cell.length_a   1.000
_cell.length_b   1.000
_cell.length_c   1.000
_cell.angle_alpha   90.00
_cell.angle_beta   90.00
_cell.angle_gamma   90.00
#
_symmetry.space_group_name_H-M   'P 1'
#
loop_
_entity.id
_entity.type
_entity.pdbx_description
1 polymer ?
#
loop_
_entity_poly.entity_id
_entity_poly.type
_entity_poly.pdbx_seq_one_letter_code
_entity_poly.pdbx_strand_id
1 'polypeptide(L)'
;MDFLSRVKYSPSFRMSETPARPMKYPYTFTAKIAQFPFKFYVQNQWIWRYWMIGIAVATPVFYKIHKMANSPENVSKWAEMRKKEAAAHH
;
A
#
# COMPACT_ATOMS: atom_id res chain seq x y z
N MET A 1 55.23 -35.99 20.12
CA MET A 1 54.98 -35.13 18.94
C MET A 1 54.17 -35.97 17.96
N ASP A 2 52.87 -35.81 17.71
CA ASP A 2 51.93 -34.73 18.04
C ASP A 2 50.52 -35.30 18.19
N PHE A 3 50.08 -35.45 19.44
CA PHE A 3 48.70 -35.79 19.82
C PHE A 3 47.87 -34.51 20.03
N LEU A 4 48.12 -33.45 19.26
CA LEU A 4 47.47 -32.14 19.46
C LEU A 4 46.98 -31.48 18.16
N SER A 5 46.91 -32.19 17.03
CA SER A 5 46.48 -31.58 15.76
C SER A 5 44.97 -31.70 15.45
N ARG A 6 44.12 -32.06 16.42
CA ARG A 6 42.67 -32.25 16.16
C ARG A 6 41.77 -31.33 16.97
N VAL A 7 42.11 -30.05 17.05
CA VAL A 7 41.10 -29.01 17.32
C VAL A 7 40.47 -28.63 16.00
N LYS A 8 39.36 -29.30 15.66
CA LYS A 8 38.48 -28.88 14.56
C LYS A 8 37.84 -27.55 14.97
N TYR A 9 38.40 -26.42 14.53
CA TYR A 9 37.62 -25.18 14.45
C TYR A 9 36.48 -25.43 13.47
N SER A 10 35.25 -25.34 13.95
CA SER A 10 34.03 -25.35 13.15
C SER A 10 33.55 -23.91 12.98
N PRO A 11 33.92 -23.20 11.90
CA PRO A 11 33.36 -21.90 11.61
C PRO A 11 32.07 -22.12 10.82
N SER A 12 30.98 -22.39 11.51
CA SER A 12 29.64 -22.21 10.94
C SER A 12 28.83 -21.32 11.86
N PHE A 13 29.23 -20.05 11.91
CA PHE A 13 28.32 -18.98 12.32
C PHE A 13 27.18 -18.96 11.30
N ARG A 14 26.12 -19.73 11.58
CA ARG A 14 24.85 -19.57 10.87
C ARG A 14 24.34 -18.19 11.23
N MET A 15 24.51 -17.24 10.32
CA MET A 15 23.89 -15.93 10.40
C MET A 15 22.39 -16.07 10.13
N SER A 16 21.69 -16.67 11.08
CA SER A 16 20.22 -16.65 11.16
C SER A 16 19.77 -16.34 12.59
N GLU A 17 20.59 -15.65 13.37
CA GLU A 17 20.05 -14.90 14.49
C GLU A 17 19.33 -13.70 13.87
N THR A 18 18.01 -13.78 13.85
CA THR A 18 17.18 -12.57 13.88
C THR A 18 17.06 -12.22 15.36
N PRO A 19 17.93 -11.37 15.96
CA PRO A 19 17.68 -10.90 17.29
C PRO A 19 16.57 -9.87 17.19
N ALA A 20 15.41 -10.19 17.76
CA ALA A 20 14.79 -9.35 18.77
C ALA A 20 13.42 -9.93 19.08
N ARG A 21 13.28 -10.43 20.31
CA ARG A 21 11.96 -10.59 20.92
C ARG A 21 11.17 -9.29 20.65
N PRO A 22 10.00 -9.35 19.99
CA PRO A 22 9.22 -8.14 19.72
C PRO A 22 8.91 -7.45 21.05
N MET A 23 8.96 -6.11 21.07
CA MET A 23 8.64 -5.34 22.28
C MET A 23 7.27 -5.76 22.83
N LYS A 24 7.20 -6.01 24.14
CA LYS A 24 5.97 -6.49 24.80
C LYS A 24 4.78 -5.53 24.60
N TYR A 25 5.07 -4.23 24.52
CA TYR A 25 4.04 -3.20 24.33
C TYR A 25 4.50 -2.11 23.35
N PRO A 26 4.03 -2.13 22.09
CA PRO A 26 4.33 -1.11 21.10
C PRO A 26 3.45 0.14 21.34
N TYR A 27 3.85 1.01 22.26
CA TYR A 27 3.11 2.24 22.54
C TYR A 27 3.42 3.39 21.56
N THR A 28 4.52 3.30 20.83
CA THR A 28 4.89 4.26 19.78
C THR A 28 4.43 3.78 18.41
N PHE A 29 4.12 4.73 17.53
CA PHE A 29 3.68 4.45 16.16
C PHE A 29 4.71 3.65 15.36
N THR A 30 6.00 3.95 15.54
CA THR A 30 7.10 3.22 14.90
C THR A 30 7.24 1.78 15.41
N ALA A 31 7.08 1.55 16.73
CA ALA A 31 7.09 0.21 17.30
C ALA A 31 5.92 -0.64 16.81
N LYS A 32 4.74 -0.03 16.62
CA LYS A 32 3.58 -0.67 16.00
C LYS A 32 3.92 -1.11 14.58
N ILE A 33 4.45 -0.21 13.74
CA ILE A 33 4.83 -0.54 12.36
C ILE A 33 5.89 -1.65 12.28
N ALA A 34 6.93 -1.60 13.11
CA ALA A 34 7.97 -2.61 13.13
C ALA A 34 7.47 -4.00 13.52
N GLN A 35 6.41 -4.07 14.33
CA GLN A 35 5.78 -5.32 14.75
C GLN A 35 4.69 -5.80 13.81
N PHE A 36 4.03 -4.90 13.08
CA PHE A 36 3.00 -5.28 12.14
C PHE A 36 3.65 -5.80 10.85
N PRO A 37 3.47 -7.09 10.52
CA PRO A 37 3.99 -7.62 9.28
C PRO A 37 3.08 -7.15 8.13
N PHE A 38 3.25 -5.91 7.66
CA PHE A 38 2.48 -5.37 6.53
C PHE A 38 2.52 -6.30 5.32
N LYS A 39 3.69 -6.91 5.07
CA LYS A 39 3.89 -7.93 4.05
C LYS A 39 2.95 -9.14 4.23
N PHE A 40 2.71 -9.60 5.46
CA PHE A 40 1.79 -10.71 5.74
C PHE A 40 0.35 -10.35 5.34
N TYR A 41 -0.13 -9.16 5.68
CA TYR A 41 -1.49 -8.75 5.31
C TYR A 41 -1.67 -8.60 3.80
N VAL A 42 -0.68 -8.03 3.10
CA VAL A 42 -0.74 -7.85 1.65
C VAL A 42 -0.67 -9.20 0.91
N GLN A 43 0.14 -10.15 1.37
CA GLN A 43 0.32 -11.44 0.69
C GLN A 43 -0.81 -12.45 0.96
N ASN A 44 -1.35 -12.46 2.18
CA ASN A 44 -2.33 -13.46 2.61
C ASN A 44 -3.78 -13.00 2.43
N GLN A 45 -4.07 -11.70 2.42
CA GLN A 45 -5.42 -11.23 2.12
C GLN A 45 -5.67 -11.28 0.61
N TRP A 46 -6.64 -12.10 0.21
CA TRP A 46 -7.09 -12.22 -1.18
C TRP A 46 -7.58 -10.87 -1.74
N ILE A 47 -8.11 -9.99 -0.87
CA ILE A 47 -8.67 -8.69 -1.26
C ILE A 47 -7.69 -7.87 -2.11
N TRP A 48 -6.42 -7.76 -1.70
CA TRP A 48 -5.44 -6.92 -2.40
C TRP A 48 -5.18 -7.37 -3.83
N ARG A 49 -5.31 -8.67 -4.12
CA ARG A 49 -5.16 -9.19 -5.48
C ARG A 49 -6.28 -8.71 -6.39
N TYR A 50 -7.53 -8.86 -5.93
CA TYR A 50 -8.70 -8.50 -6.73
C TYR A 50 -8.98 -7.00 -6.74
N TRP A 51 -8.65 -6.28 -5.66
CA TRP A 51 -8.83 -4.83 -5.60
C TRP A 51 -7.92 -4.10 -6.58
N MET A 52 -6.64 -4.51 -6.66
CA MET A 52 -5.71 -3.91 -7.62
C MET A 52 -6.13 -4.20 -9.07
N ILE A 53 -6.58 -5.43 -9.36
CA ILE A 53 -7.12 -5.77 -10.69
C ILE A 53 -8.38 -4.97 -10.98
N GLY A 54 -9.31 -4.88 -10.03
CA GLY A 54 -10.56 -4.14 -10.16
C GLY A 54 -10.32 -2.65 -10.43
N ILE A 55 -9.40 -2.02 -9.69
CA ILE A 55 -8.99 -0.63 -9.92
C ILE A 55 -8.36 -0.48 -11.31
N ALA A 56 -7.45 -1.38 -11.70
CA ALA A 56 -6.80 -1.31 -13.01
C ALA A 56 -7.80 -1.41 -14.17
N VAL A 57 -8.79 -2.31 -14.07
CA VAL A 57 -9.85 -2.48 -15.08
C VAL A 57 -10.85 -1.32 -15.05
N ALA A 58 -11.17 -0.78 -13.87
CA ALA A 58 -12.11 0.33 -13.73
C ALA A 58 -11.51 1.67 -14.19
N THR A 59 -10.20 1.86 -14.02
CA THR A 59 -9.50 3.10 -14.37
C THR A 59 -9.79 3.62 -15.79
N PRO A 60 -9.72 2.83 -16.88
CA PRO A 60 -10.05 3.32 -18.22
C PRO A 60 -11.52 3.72 -18.38
N VAL A 61 -12.44 3.06 -17.67
CA VAL A 61 -13.87 3.41 -17.69
C VAL A 61 -14.08 4.78 -17.05
N PHE A 62 -13.55 4.97 -15.84
CA PHE A 62 -13.63 6.24 -15.12
C PHE A 62 -12.89 7.36 -15.84
N TYR A 63 -11.75 7.07 -16.48
CA TYR A 63 -11.02 8.06 -17.28
C TYR A 63 -11.86 8.58 -18.45
N LYS A 64 -12.57 7.71 -19.16
CA LYS A 64 -13.47 8.13 -20.25
C LYS A 64 -14.62 8.98 -19.72
N ILE A 65 -15.26 8.57 -18.63
CA ILE A 65 -16.33 9.35 -17.99
C ILE A 65 -15.80 10.72 -17.56
N HIS A 66 -14.64 10.77 -16.92
CA HIS A 66 -14.00 12.00 -16.48
C HIS A 66 -13.72 12.96 -17.65
N LYS A 67 -13.22 12.43 -18.78
CA LYS A 67 -12.97 13.25 -19.97
C LYS A 67 -14.27 13.80 -20.58
N MET A 68 -15.33 13.01 -20.61
CA MET A 68 -16.64 13.45 -21.13
C MET A 68 -17.30 14.47 -20.22
N ALA A 69 -17.24 14.27 -18.90
CA ALA A 69 -17.79 15.21 -17.92
C ALA A 69 -17.12 16.58 -18.01
N ASN A 70 -15.80 16.62 -18.24
CA ASN A 70 -15.02 17.85 -18.38
C ASN A 70 -14.87 18.34 -19.83
N SER A 71 -15.72 17.89 -20.76
CA SER A 71 -15.72 18.44 -22.10
C SER A 71 -16.11 19.93 -22.06
N PRO A 72 -15.54 20.79 -22.92
CA PRO A 72 -15.80 22.23 -22.87
C PRO A 72 -17.29 22.55 -23.05
N GLU A 73 -18.01 21.74 -23.84
CA GLU A 73 -19.46 21.85 -24.03
C GLU A 73 -20.27 21.50 -22.78
N ASN A 74 -19.84 20.50 -21.99
CA ASN A 74 -20.53 20.15 -20.75
C ASN A 74 -20.27 21.21 -19.68
N VAL A 75 -19.04 21.71 -19.61
CA VAL A 75 -18.68 22.79 -18.68
C VAL A 75 -19.46 24.07 -18.99
N SER A 76 -19.61 24.45 -20.27
CA SER A 76 -20.38 25.64 -20.65
C SER A 76 -21.87 25.49 -20.31
N LYS A 77 -22.47 24.33 -20.61
CA LYS A 77 -23.87 24.02 -20.24
C LYS A 77 -24.09 24.07 -18.74
N TRP A 78 -23.17 23.49 -17.96
CA TRP A 78 -23.22 23.56 -16.50
C TRP A 78 -23.10 25.00 -15.98
N ALA A 79 -22.21 25.80 -16.56
CA ALA A 79 -22.07 27.22 -16.21
C ALA A 79 -23.34 28.02 -16.52
N GLU A 80 -24.00 27.75 -17.65
CA GLU A 80 -25.27 28.38 -18.03
C GLU A 80 -26.41 27.99 -17.09
N MET A 81 -26.52 26.70 -16.74
CA MET A 81 -27.50 26.24 -15.75
C MET A 81 -27.30 26.93 -14.40
N ARG A 82 -26.04 26.99 -13.92
CA ARG A 82 -25.70 27.65 -12.66
C ARG A 82 -25.98 29.15 -12.67
N LYS A 83 -25.78 29.83 -13.82
CA LYS A 83 -26.16 31.24 -14.00
C LYS A 83 -27.67 31.43 -13.93
N LYS A 84 -28.46 30.54 -14.54
CA LYS A 84 -29.94 30.57 -14.47
C LYS A 84 -30.45 30.30 -13.07
N GLU A 85 -29.87 29.31 -12.37
CA GLU A 85 -30.19 29.01 -10.96
C GLU A 85 -29.88 30.20 -10.05
N ALA A 86 -28.70 30.81 -10.21
CA ALA A 86 -28.33 32.00 -9.45
C ALA A 86 -29.31 33.15 -9.72
N ALA A 87 -29.64 33.43 -10.98
CA ALA A 87 -30.58 34.48 -11.35
C ALA A 87 -32.02 34.22 -10.87
N ALA A 88 -32.44 32.95 -10.73
CA ALA A 88 -33.76 32.59 -10.21
C ALA A 88 -33.84 32.63 -8.68
N HIS A 89 -32.70 32.65 -7.99
CA HIS A 89 -32.60 32.65 -6.53
C HIS A 89 -32.19 34.02 -5.95
N HIS A 90 -32.25 35.07 -6.79
CA HIS A 90 -32.08 36.48 -6.44
C HIS A 90 -33.39 37.24 -6.58
#